data_AF-A0A1H4NLQ8-F1
#
_entry.id   AF-A0A1H4NLQ8-F1
#
_cell.length_a   1.000
_cell.length_b   1.000
_cell.length_c   1.000
_cell.angle_alpha   90.00
_cell.angle_beta   90.00
_cell.angle_gamma   90.00
#
_symmetry.space_group_name_H-M   'P 1'
#
loop_
_entity.id
_entity.type
_entity.pdbx_description
1 polymer ?
#
loop_
_entity_poly.entity_id
_entity_poly.type
_entity_poly.pdbx_seq_one_letter_code
_entity_poly.pdbx_strand_id
1 'polypeptide(L)'
;MTTLKVGIADYEEMKARTMRNARGEEKPAPSDPKVWFTSTESFAKVLSAGNRELLRIIAEKAPASLEELAEITGRAGSNLSRTLKTMESYGLVRLEPGHGRKLAPKVVHDRVELALPLIDRPKAKKAIGGRP
;
A
#
# COMPACT_ATOMS: atom_id res chain seq x y z
N MET A 1 -0.95 -14.23 8.07
CA MET A 1 0.11 -13.28 7.72
C MET A 1 0.04 -13.02 6.23
N THR A 2 -0.15 -11.77 5.82
CA THR A 2 -0.35 -11.39 4.42
C THR A 2 0.60 -10.24 4.09
N THR A 3 1.38 -10.42 3.03
CA THR A 3 2.38 -9.42 2.61
C THR A 3 1.84 -8.55 1.51
N LEU A 4 1.91 -7.23 1.70
CA LEU A 4 1.62 -6.25 0.67
C LEU A 4 2.89 -5.95 -0.13
N LYS A 5 2.88 -6.31 -1.41
CA LYS A 5 3.93 -5.90 -2.35
C LYS A 5 3.60 -4.54 -2.95
N VAL A 6 4.52 -3.60 -2.76
CA VAL A 6 4.38 -2.21 -3.22
C VAL A 6 5.51 -1.83 -4.16
N GLY A 7 5.20 -0.98 -5.14
CA GLY A 7 6.16 -0.44 -6.10
C GLY A 7 6.18 1.08 -6.03
N ILE A 8 7.14 1.68 -6.72
CA ILE A 8 7.21 3.13 -6.91
C ILE A 8 7.15 3.41 -8.40
N ALA A 9 6.21 4.24 -8.80
CA ALA A 9 6.07 4.74 -10.15
C ALA A 9 5.42 6.11 -10.09
N ASP A 10 5.93 7.03 -10.90
CA ASP A 10 5.26 8.31 -11.08
C ASP A 10 3.96 8.14 -11.87
N TYR A 11 3.23 9.25 -12.02
CA TYR A 11 1.94 9.26 -12.69
C TYR A 11 2.03 8.83 -14.17
N GLU A 12 3.07 9.27 -14.87
CA GLU A 12 3.24 8.98 -16.30
C GLU A 12 3.57 7.50 -16.53
N GLU A 13 4.42 6.89 -15.70
CA GLU A 13 4.73 5.46 -15.79
C GLU A 13 3.51 4.60 -15.39
N MET A 14 2.74 5.00 -14.38
CA MET A 14 1.48 4.33 -14.03
C MET A 14 0.47 4.38 -15.17
N LYS A 15 0.34 5.53 -15.85
CA LYS A 15 -0.51 5.69 -17.02
C LYS A 15 -0.03 4.83 -18.18
N ALA A 16 1.28 4.85 -18.47
CA ALA A 16 1.88 4.03 -19.52
C ALA A 16 1.65 2.53 -19.25
N ARG A 17 1.87 2.07 -18.01
CA ARG A 17 1.64 0.69 -17.60
C ARG A 17 0.18 0.28 -17.73
N THR A 18 -0.74 1.16 -17.35
CA THR A 18 -2.19 0.93 -17.53
C THR A 18 -2.54 0.77 -19.02
N MET A 19 -1.98 1.61 -19.89
CA MET A 19 -2.18 1.51 -21.33
C MET A 19 -1.55 0.23 -21.92
N ARG A 20 -0.35 -0.17 -21.50
CA ARG A 20 0.30 -1.43 -21.93
C ARG A 20 -0.51 -2.66 -21.52
N ASN A 21 -1.04 -2.66 -20.30
CA ASN A 21 -1.92 -3.72 -19.81
C ASN A 21 -3.21 -3.80 -20.63
N ALA A 22 -3.85 -2.66 -20.91
CA ALA A 22 -5.06 -2.59 -21.74
C ALA A 22 -4.82 -3.08 -23.17
N ARG A 23 -3.62 -2.84 -23.72
CA ARG A 23 -3.19 -3.32 -25.04
C ARG A 23 -2.74 -4.78 -25.06
N GLY A 24 -2.61 -5.43 -23.90
CA GLY A 24 -2.13 -6.81 -23.77
C GLY A 24 -0.63 -7.00 -23.97
N GLU A 25 0.14 -5.90 -24.05
CA GLU A 25 1.60 -5.90 -24.21
C GLU A 25 2.31 -6.30 -22.91
N GLU A 26 1.66 -6.07 -21.77
CA GLU A 26 2.12 -6.43 -20.43
C GLU A 26 0.98 -7.14 -19.69
N LYS A 27 1.28 -8.27 -19.03
CA LYS A 27 0.34 -8.97 -18.16
C LYS A 27 0.88 -8.90 -16.73
N PRO A 28 0.11 -8.35 -15.77
CA PRO A 28 0.55 -8.31 -14.38
C PRO A 28 0.86 -9.73 -13.89
N ALA A 29 2.10 -9.96 -13.48
CA ALA A 29 2.46 -11.22 -12.85
C ALA A 29 1.87 -11.28 -11.43
N PRO A 30 1.59 -12.47 -10.88
CA PRO A 30 1.14 -12.61 -9.48
C PRO A 30 2.12 -12.01 -8.46
N SER A 31 3.39 -11.90 -8.83
CA SER A 31 4.47 -11.30 -8.04
C SER A 31 4.56 -9.78 -8.13
N ASP A 32 3.84 -9.15 -9.06
CA ASP A 32 3.94 -7.72 -9.30
C ASP A 32 3.33 -6.91 -8.15
N PRO A 33 3.84 -5.70 -7.90
CA PRO A 33 3.22 -4.80 -6.95
C PRO A 33 1.77 -4.50 -7.32
N LYS A 34 0.89 -4.67 -6.33
CA LYS A 34 -0.54 -4.37 -6.46
C LYS A 34 -0.85 -2.92 -6.12
N VAL A 35 0.02 -2.30 -5.34
CA VAL A 35 -0.11 -0.92 -4.86
C VAL A 35 1.15 -0.15 -5.26
N TRP A 36 0.95 1.07 -5.74
CA TRP A 36 2.02 1.91 -6.27
C TRP A 36 2.05 3.23 -5.51
N PHE A 37 3.23 3.57 -4.98
CA PHE A 37 3.51 4.87 -4.41
C PHE A 37 4.05 5.79 -5.49
N THR A 38 3.70 7.08 -5.41
CA THR A 38 4.18 8.10 -6.36
C THR A 38 5.67 8.39 -6.19
N SER A 39 6.24 8.10 -5.00
CA SER A 39 7.66 8.31 -4.72
C SER A 39 8.12 7.53 -3.47
N THR A 40 9.45 7.45 -3.30
CA THR A 40 10.11 6.90 -2.10
C THR A 40 9.77 7.68 -0.84
N GLU A 41 9.65 9.01 -0.94
CA GLU A 41 9.33 9.90 0.17
C GLU A 41 7.90 9.67 0.65
N SER A 42 6.96 9.48 -0.28
CA SER A 42 5.57 9.14 0.04
C SER A 42 5.50 7.81 0.80
N PHE A 43 6.21 6.79 0.29
CA PHE A 43 6.32 5.49 0.96
C PHE A 43 6.90 5.62 2.38
N ALA A 44 8.03 6.30 2.54
CA ALA A 44 8.69 6.50 3.82
C ALA A 44 7.81 7.27 4.82
N LYS A 45 7.04 8.27 4.35
CA LYS A 45 6.11 9.03 5.19
C LYS A 45 4.97 8.16 5.71
N VAL A 46 4.37 7.34 4.84
CA VAL A 46 3.28 6.43 5.22
C VAL A 46 3.76 5.37 6.21
N LEU A 47 4.96 4.80 6.01
CA LEU A 47 5.54 3.79 6.89
C LEU A 47 6.58 4.34 7.88
N SER A 48 6.43 5.61 8.25
CA SER A 48 7.25 6.24 9.29
C SER A 48 7.17 5.46 10.62
N ALA A 49 8.16 5.64 11.49
CA ALA A 49 8.21 4.93 12.78
C ALA A 49 6.90 5.12 13.59
N GLY A 50 6.40 6.35 13.69
CA GLY A 50 5.15 6.64 14.38
C GLY A 50 3.91 6.02 13.73
N ASN A 51 3.92 5.79 12.42
CA ASN A 51 2.82 5.15 11.71
C ASN A 51 2.88 3.62 11.80
N ARG A 52 4.08 3.03 11.81
CA ARG A 52 4.27 1.61 12.09
C ARG A 52 3.83 1.25 13.50
N GLU A 53 4.12 2.14 14.46
CA GLU A 53 3.62 1.99 15.83
C GLU A 53 2.09 2.08 15.90
N LEU A 54 1.49 3.00 15.15
CA LEU A 54 0.03 3.10 15.03
C LEU A 54 -0.58 1.79 14.49
N LEU A 55 -0.01 1.22 13.43
CA LEU A 55 -0.44 -0.07 12.87
C LEU A 55 -0.33 -1.20 13.90
N ARG A 56 0.77 -1.23 14.67
CA ARG A 56 0.97 -2.20 15.75
C ARG A 56 -0.13 -2.10 16.81
N ILE A 57 -0.44 -0.88 17.28
CA ILE A 57 -1.50 -0.63 18.26
C ILE A 57 -2.86 -1.09 17.72
N ILE A 58 -3.19 -0.78 16.47
CA ILE A 58 -4.44 -1.22 15.84
C ILE A 58 -4.53 -2.75 15.80
N ALA A 59 -3.44 -3.43 15.43
CA ALA A 59 -3.40 -4.89 15.36
C ALA A 59 -3.52 -5.56 16.74
N GLU A 60 -2.88 -5.01 17.78
CA GLU A 60 -2.86 -5.59 19.12
C GLU A 60 -4.10 -5.27 19.95
N LYS A 61 -4.61 -4.03 19.84
CA LYS A 61 -5.71 -3.53 20.67
C LYS A 61 -7.07 -3.62 19.99
N ALA A 62 -7.11 -3.76 18.67
CA ALA A 62 -8.33 -3.87 17.87
C ALA A 62 -9.42 -2.85 18.28
N PRO A 63 -9.11 -1.54 18.25
CA PRO A 63 -10.04 -0.51 18.71
C PRO A 63 -11.36 -0.56 17.92
N ALA A 64 -12.48 -0.45 18.62
CA ALA A 64 -13.83 -0.49 18.06
C ALA A 64 -14.23 0.83 17.37
N SER A 65 -13.43 1.89 17.51
CA SER A 65 -13.68 3.19 16.86
C SER A 65 -12.41 4.05 16.70
N LEU A 66 -12.50 5.09 15.87
CA LEU A 66 -11.48 6.13 15.77
C LEU A 66 -11.29 6.91 17.07
N GLU A 67 -12.35 7.13 17.84
CA GLU A 67 -12.27 7.83 19.13
C GLU A 67 -11.46 7.02 20.14
N GLU A 68 -11.74 5.72 20.25
CA GLU A 68 -10.99 4.82 21.13
C GLU A 68 -9.51 4.75 20.72
N LEU A 69 -9.23 4.68 19.41
CA LEU A 69 -7.85 4.74 18.94
C LEU A 69 -7.15 6.07 19.31
N ALA A 70 -7.89 7.18 19.28
CA ALA A 70 -7.37 8.48 19.70
C ALA A 70 -7.02 8.49 21.19
N GLU A 71 -7.87 7.90 22.03
CA GLU A 71 -7.63 7.76 23.47
C GLU A 71 -6.41 6.87 23.76
N ILE A 72 -6.29 5.71 23.10
CA ILE A 72 -5.16 4.78 23.28
C ILE A 72 -3.84 5.43 22.86
N THR A 73 -3.84 6.17 21.74
CA THR A 73 -2.61 6.72 21.15
C THR A 73 -2.27 8.12 21.65
N GLY A 74 -3.20 8.80 22.34
CA GLY A 74 -3.10 10.22 22.70
C GLY A 74 -3.05 11.17 21.49
N ARG A 75 -3.39 10.70 20.29
CA ARG A 75 -3.33 11.50 19.06
C ARG A 75 -4.68 12.12 18.75
N ALA A 76 -4.67 13.33 18.18
CA ALA A 76 -5.88 13.96 17.70
C ALA A 76 -6.61 13.10 16.64
N GLY A 77 -7.92 12.91 16.81
CA GLY A 77 -8.74 12.09 15.90
C GLY A 77 -8.71 12.56 14.44
N SER A 78 -8.60 13.87 14.19
CA SER A 78 -8.45 14.43 12.84
C SER A 78 -7.13 14.04 12.16
N ASN A 79 -6.04 13.87 12.93
CA ASN A 79 -4.76 13.39 12.42
C ASN A 79 -4.81 11.90 12.11
N LEU A 80 -5.45 11.12 12.99
CA LEU A 80 -5.65 9.69 12.79
C LEU A 80 -6.52 9.42 11.57
N SER A 81 -7.65 10.13 11.41
CA SER A 81 -8.54 9.96 10.26
C SER A 81 -7.81 10.19 8.93
N ARG A 82 -7.04 11.27 8.82
CA ARG A 82 -6.23 11.55 7.61
C ARG A 82 -5.21 10.46 7.34
N THR A 83 -4.48 10.04 8.37
CA THR A 83 -3.46 8.99 8.26
C THR A 83 -4.07 7.66 7.83
N LEU A 84 -5.18 7.26 8.45
CA LEU A 84 -5.88 6.02 8.17
C LEU A 84 -6.50 6.00 6.77
N LYS A 85 -7.07 7.12 6.30
CA LYS A 85 -7.53 7.23 4.91
C LYS A 85 -6.40 7.04 3.90
N THR A 86 -5.23 7.62 4.17
CA THR A 86 -4.05 7.39 3.33
C THR A 86 -3.62 5.92 3.36
N MET A 87 -3.52 5.32 4.55
CA MET A 87 -3.19 3.89 4.67
C MET A 87 -4.22 2.97 4.00
N GLU A 88 -5.50 3.34 4.05
CA GLU A 88 -6.59 2.62 3.39
C GLU A 88 -6.48 2.70 1.87
N SER A 89 -6.14 3.87 1.31
CA SER A 89 -5.91 4.00 -0.14
C SER A 89 -4.75 3.13 -0.64
N TYR A 90 -3.79 2.80 0.24
CA TYR A 90 -2.69 1.88 -0.04
C TYR A 90 -2.99 0.44 0.39
N GLY A 91 -4.17 0.15 0.92
CA GLY A 91 -4.59 -1.19 1.34
C GLY A 91 -3.89 -1.73 2.59
N LEU A 92 -3.20 -0.88 3.37
CA LEU A 92 -2.55 -1.29 4.62
C LEU A 92 -3.58 -1.51 5.74
N VAL A 93 -4.64 -0.70 5.73
CA VAL A 93 -5.76 -0.79 6.67
C VAL A 93 -7.08 -0.79 5.92
N ARG A 94 -8.14 -1.20 6.61
CA ARG A 94 -9.52 -1.03 6.18
C ARG A 94 -10.31 -0.37 7.31
N LEU A 95 -11.17 0.58 6.97
CA LEU A 95 -12.16 1.11 7.89
C LEU A 95 -13.46 0.31 7.74
N GLU A 96 -13.87 -0.36 8.81
CA GLU A 96 -15.11 -1.16 8.83
C GLU A 96 -16.13 -0.52 9.76
N PRO A 97 -17.45 -0.74 9.54
CA PRO A 97 -18.47 -0.35 10.51
C PRO A 97 -18.21 -1.03 11.86
N GLY A 98 -17.96 -0.22 12.88
CA GLY A 98 -17.84 -0.61 14.28
C GLY A 98 -19.16 -0.46 15.04
N HIS A 99 -19.07 -0.46 16.38
CA HIS A 99 -20.25 -0.28 17.22
C HIS A 99 -20.87 1.12 17.03
N GLY A 100 -22.16 1.15 16.65
CA GLY A 100 -22.95 2.37 16.56
C GLY A 100 -22.44 3.37 15.51
N ARG A 101 -22.56 3.05 14.21
CA ARG A 101 -22.18 3.92 13.05
C ARG A 101 -20.74 4.44 13.02
N LYS A 102 -19.92 4.15 14.02
CA LYS A 102 -18.50 4.53 14.09
C LYS A 102 -17.67 3.65 13.18
N LEU A 103 -16.57 4.19 12.65
CA LEU A 103 -15.62 3.42 11.85
C LEU A 103 -14.50 2.87 12.74
N ALA A 104 -14.23 1.57 12.61
CA ALA A 104 -13.17 0.85 13.30
C ALA A 104 -12.04 0.51 12.30
N PRO A 105 -10.78 0.90 12.58
CA PRO A 105 -9.66 0.54 11.72
C PRO A 105 -9.21 -0.90 11.97
N LYS A 106 -8.91 -1.63 10.89
CA LYS A 106 -8.29 -2.96 10.93
C LYS A 106 -7.08 -3.02 10.02
N VAL A 107 -6.00 -3.65 10.49
CA VAL A 107 -4.81 -3.91 9.67
C VAL A 107 -5.09 -5.08 8.72
N VAL A 108 -4.85 -4.88 7.43
CA VAL A 108 -5.09 -5.89 6.38
C VAL A 108 -3.83 -6.71 6.12
N HIS A 109 -2.66 -6.08 6.21
CA HIS A 109 -1.36 -6.66 5.93
C HIS A 109 -0.39 -6.39 7.08
N ASP A 110 0.28 -7.44 7.55
CA ASP A 110 1.26 -7.38 8.65
C ASP A 110 2.70 -7.23 8.15
N ARG A 111 2.92 -7.32 6.83
CA ARG A 111 4.22 -7.13 6.18
C ARG A 111 4.08 -6.30 4.92
N VAL A 112 5.09 -5.48 4.64
CA VAL A 112 5.24 -4.75 3.38
C VAL A 112 6.58 -5.09 2.74
N GLU A 113 6.57 -5.34 1.43
CA GLU A 113 7.77 -5.52 0.61
C GLU A 113 7.79 -4.44 -0.48
N LEU A 114 8.88 -3.66 -0.52
CA LEU A 114 9.11 -2.65 -1.54
C LEU A 114 9.89 -3.28 -2.70
N ALA A 115 9.25 -3.39 -3.87
CA ALA A 115 9.88 -3.78 -5.12
C ALA A 115 10.33 -2.51 -5.86
N LEU A 116 11.60 -2.13 -5.67
CA LEU A 116 12.22 -0.98 -6.31
C LEU A 116 13.54 -1.40 -6.97
N PRO A 117 13.58 -1.61 -8.31
CA PRO A 117 14.84 -1.83 -8.99
C PRO A 117 15.68 -0.55 -8.94
N LEU A 118 16.92 -0.66 -8.46
CA LEU A 118 17.87 0.47 -8.42
C LEU A 118 18.62 0.66 -9.74
N ILE A 119 18.61 -0.36 -10.59
CA ILE A 119 19.28 -0.37 -11.88
C ILE A 119 18.30 -0.97 -12.89
N ASP A 120 18.00 -0.22 -13.95
CA ASP A 120 17.24 -0.74 -15.08
C ASP A 120 18.08 -1.79 -15.80
N ARG A 121 17.74 -3.07 -15.61
CA ARG A 121 18.17 -4.08 -16.57
C ARG A 121 17.27 -3.97 -17.79
N PRO A 122 17.81 -3.79 -19.00
CA PRO A 122 16.99 -3.83 -20.21
C PRO A 122 16.18 -5.12 -20.20
N LYS A 123 14.85 -5.01 -20.29
CA LYS A 123 13.95 -6.17 -20.37
C LYS A 123 14.49 -7.07 -21.49
N ALA A 124 14.93 -8.28 -21.14
CA ALA A 124 15.42 -9.25 -22.11
C ALA A 124 14.34 -9.40 -23.19
N LYS A 125 14.63 -8.95 -24.42
CA LYS A 125 13.76 -9.22 -25.56
C LYS A 125 13.56 -10.73 -25.57
N LYS A 126 12.31 -11.18 -25.40
CA LYS A 126 11.94 -12.57 -25.74
C LYS A 126 12.52 -12.82 -27.12
N ALA A 127 13.54 -13.68 -27.19
CA ALA A 127 14.04 -14.16 -28.46
C ALA A 127 12.85 -14.80 -29.15
N ILE A 128 12.29 -14.10 -30.13
CA ILE A 128 11.34 -14.67 -31.06
C ILE A 128 12.16 -15.75 -31.78
N GLY A 129 11.87 -16.99 -31.41
CA GLY A 129 12.47 -18.16 -32.01
C GLY A 129 12.24 -18.12 -33.52
N GLY A 130 13.31 -18.33 -34.25
CA GLY A 130 13.28 -18.43 -35.70
C GLY A 130 14.66 -18.86 -36.19
N ARG A 131 14.92 -20.16 -36.16
CA ARG A 131 15.91 -20.84 -37.02
C ARG A 131 15.56 -22.33 -37.12
N PRO A 132 15.82 -23.03 -38.24
CA PRO A 132 16.60 -22.66 -39.42
C PRO A 132 15.84 -22.22 -40.66
#